data_AF-A0A662XE43-F1
#
_entry.id   AF-A0A662XE43-F1
#
_cell.length_a   1.000
_cell.length_b   1.000
_cell.length_c   1.000
_cell.angle_alpha   90.00
_cell.angle_beta   90.00
_cell.angle_gamma   90.00
#
_symmetry.space_group_name_H-M   'P 1'
#
loop_
_entity.id
_entity.type
_entity.pdbx_description
1 polymer ?
#
loop_
_entity_poly.entity_id
_entity_poly.type
_entity_poly.pdbx_seq_one_letter_code
_entity_poly.pdbx_strand_id
1 'polypeptide(L)'
;SNLGFDKEEEAREKQRKEAEAAAKREEQLRRSAPAYNPVDRSPPPENTIETVLNELNDIFEIIAAVPLMDEAEYGELRVHFEKGQGLDEIDERGFSIKEGTHLIWKGERDLSVLTKGVDADSALILQRILMHTLNIENKVRAMLANGGVDPDDDDEATEGSKAQ
;
A
#
# COMPACT_ATOMS: atom_id res chain seq x y z
N SER A 1 14.14 -48.18 73.75
CA SER A 1 13.14 -47.57 72.86
C SER A 1 13.84 -46.70 71.83
N ASN A 2 13.97 -47.17 70.59
CA ASN A 2 14.59 -46.45 69.46
C ASN A 2 13.50 -46.03 68.48
N LEU A 3 12.92 -44.83 68.60
CA LEU A 3 11.85 -44.39 67.69
C LEU A 3 11.74 -42.85 67.59
N GLY A 4 12.88 -42.15 67.60
CA GLY A 4 12.93 -40.68 67.53
C GLY A 4 13.59 -40.07 66.27
N PHE A 5 14.38 -40.83 65.51
CA PHE A 5 15.21 -40.28 64.44
C PHE A 5 14.57 -40.32 63.04
N ASP A 6 13.67 -41.25 62.75
CA ASP A 6 13.14 -41.43 61.37
C ASP A 6 12.23 -40.28 60.89
N LYS A 7 11.45 -39.66 61.78
CA LYS A 7 10.47 -38.61 61.37
C LYS A 7 11.12 -37.26 61.05
N GLU A 8 12.23 -36.93 61.69
CA GLU A 8 12.88 -35.63 61.54
C GLU A 8 13.74 -35.60 60.26
N GLU A 9 14.34 -36.75 59.91
CA GLU A 9 15.08 -36.93 58.66
C GLU A 9 14.14 -36.96 57.44
N GLU A 10 12.99 -37.64 57.56
CA GLU A 10 11.96 -37.68 56.52
C GLU A 10 11.36 -36.28 56.26
N ALA A 11 11.17 -35.47 57.30
CA ALA A 11 10.71 -34.08 57.18
C ALA A 11 11.72 -33.19 56.46
N ARG A 12 13.03 -33.35 56.74
CA ARG A 12 14.10 -32.62 56.05
C ARG A 12 14.23 -33.03 54.59
N GLU A 13 14.10 -34.32 54.29
CA GLU A 13 14.17 -34.81 52.92
C GLU A 13 12.97 -34.31 52.09
N LYS A 14 11.77 -34.28 52.70
CA LYS A 14 10.58 -33.72 52.08
C LYS A 14 10.72 -32.22 51.78
N GLN A 15 11.24 -31.43 52.72
CA GLN A 15 11.51 -30.00 52.51
C GLN A 15 12.54 -29.77 51.39
N ARG A 16 13.58 -30.61 51.29
CA ARG A 16 14.58 -30.51 50.22
C ARG A 16 13.98 -30.81 48.84
N LYS A 17 13.13 -31.82 48.74
CA LYS A 17 12.42 -32.18 47.49
C LYS A 17 11.42 -31.11 47.07
N GLU A 18 10.70 -30.51 48.03
CA GLU A 18 9.78 -29.40 47.75
C GLU A 18 10.50 -28.14 47.28
N ALA A 19 11.65 -27.80 47.88
CA ALA A 19 12.48 -26.68 47.45
C ALA A 19 13.06 -26.90 46.04
N GLU A 20 13.52 -28.11 45.72
CA GLU A 20 14.04 -28.45 44.39
C GLU A 20 12.93 -28.43 43.31
N ALA A 21 11.72 -28.88 43.65
CA ALA A 21 10.56 -28.83 42.77
C ALA A 21 10.09 -27.39 42.53
N ALA A 22 10.14 -26.53 43.54
CA ALA A 22 9.83 -25.11 43.41
C ALA A 22 10.83 -24.38 42.50
N ALA A 23 12.14 -24.63 42.68
CA ALA A 23 13.19 -24.05 41.84
C ALA A 23 13.05 -24.47 40.37
N LYS A 24 12.76 -25.76 40.11
CA LYS A 24 12.51 -26.27 38.74
C LYS A 24 11.28 -25.64 38.09
N ARG A 25 10.22 -25.38 38.86
CA ARG A 25 8.99 -24.73 38.37
C ARG A 25 9.24 -23.26 38.04
N GLU A 26 10.01 -22.54 38.85
CA GLU A 26 10.40 -21.15 38.60
C GLU A 26 11.30 -21.01 37.35
N GLU A 27 12.25 -21.93 37.16
CA GLU A 27 13.10 -21.97 35.96
C GLU A 27 12.29 -22.30 34.70
N GLN A 28 11.33 -23.24 34.79
CA GLN A 28 10.41 -23.54 33.70
C GLN A 28 9.53 -22.34 33.36
N LEU A 29 9.02 -21.60 34.34
CA LEU A 29 8.24 -20.37 34.13
C LEU A 29 9.08 -19.27 33.45
N ARG A 30 10.37 -19.14 33.80
CA ARG A 30 11.31 -18.24 33.12
C ARG A 30 11.60 -18.65 31.67
N ARG A 31 11.73 -19.96 31.38
CA ARG A 31 11.93 -20.46 30.00
C ARG A 31 10.67 -20.44 29.14
N SER A 32 9.48 -20.45 29.75
CA SER A 32 8.18 -20.45 29.04
C SER A 32 7.50 -19.09 29.00
N ALA A 33 8.13 -18.04 29.54
CA ALA A 33 7.71 -16.67 29.28
C ALA A 33 7.79 -16.42 27.77
N PRO A 34 6.66 -16.09 27.10
CA PRO A 34 6.67 -15.78 25.68
C PRO A 34 7.65 -14.63 25.45
N ALA A 35 8.49 -14.74 24.41
CA ALA A 35 9.33 -13.63 24.00
C ALA A 35 8.40 -12.47 23.62
N TYR A 36 8.20 -11.54 24.56
CA TYR A 36 7.54 -10.28 24.29
C TYR A 36 8.42 -9.57 23.26
N ASN A 37 8.06 -9.72 22.00
CA ASN A 37 8.63 -8.94 20.91
C ASN A 37 7.75 -7.70 20.81
N PRO A 38 8.17 -6.54 21.35
CA PRO A 38 7.43 -5.32 21.13
C PRO A 38 7.38 -5.13 19.62
N VAL A 39 6.19 -5.33 19.04
CA VAL A 39 5.91 -4.87 17.68
C VAL A 39 6.23 -3.38 17.68
N ASP A 40 7.24 -3.01 16.90
CA ASP A 40 7.60 -1.62 16.69
C ASP A 40 6.36 -0.92 16.09
N ARG A 41 5.75 -0.04 16.89
CA ARG A 41 4.60 0.77 16.48
C ARG A 41 5.03 2.16 16.02
N SER A 42 6.31 2.34 15.72
CA SER A 42 6.77 3.58 15.10
C SER A 42 5.98 3.75 13.79
N PRO A 43 5.42 4.95 13.53
CA PRO A 43 4.84 5.23 12.23
C PRO A 43 5.91 4.96 11.15
N PRO A 44 5.52 4.41 9.99
CA PRO A 44 6.46 4.24 8.89
C PRO A 44 7.12 5.60 8.59
N PRO A 45 8.39 5.61 8.15
CA PRO A 45 9.06 6.85 7.80
C PRO A 45 8.19 7.61 6.78
N GLU A 46 8.08 8.93 6.93
CA GLU A 46 7.15 9.81 6.20
C GLU A 46 7.34 9.82 4.65
N ASN A 47 8.25 9.00 4.11
CA ASN A 47 8.56 8.89 2.68
C ASN A 47 8.63 7.43 2.20
N THR A 48 7.75 6.54 2.68
CA THR A 48 7.64 5.21 2.02
C THR A 48 6.95 5.36 0.68
N ILE A 49 7.26 4.44 -0.24
CA ILE A 49 6.61 4.41 -1.56
C ILE A 49 5.08 4.29 -1.45
N GLU A 50 4.54 3.64 -0.41
CA GLU A 50 3.09 3.60 -0.21
C GLU A 50 2.49 4.98 0.10
N THR A 51 3.17 5.81 0.90
CA THR A 51 2.74 7.19 1.16
C THR A 51 2.71 7.98 -0.15
N VAL A 52 3.77 7.90 -0.94
CA VAL A 52 3.88 8.59 -2.24
C VAL A 52 2.77 8.14 -3.20
N LEU A 53 2.51 6.84 -3.29
CA LEU A 53 1.48 6.28 -4.16
C LEU A 53 0.07 6.75 -3.78
N ASN A 54 -0.18 6.98 -2.49
CA ASN A 54 -1.47 7.48 -2.02
C ASN A 54 -1.60 9.00 -2.19
N GLU A 55 -0.58 9.77 -1.78
CA GLU A 55 -0.61 11.23 -1.81
C GLU A 55 -0.62 11.80 -3.23
N LEU A 56 0.14 11.18 -4.14
CA LEU A 56 0.25 11.64 -5.53
C LEU A 56 -0.73 10.92 -6.47
N ASN A 57 -1.66 10.11 -5.94
CA ASN A 57 -2.57 9.32 -6.77
C ASN A 57 -3.34 10.18 -7.79
N ASP A 58 -3.87 11.32 -7.33
CA ASP A 58 -4.66 12.22 -8.18
C ASP A 58 -3.78 12.87 -9.25
N ILE A 59 -2.52 13.16 -8.91
CA ILE A 59 -1.53 13.65 -9.89
C ILE A 59 -1.24 12.57 -10.94
N PHE A 60 -1.13 11.30 -10.55
CA PHE A 60 -0.94 10.21 -11.50
C PHE A 60 -2.15 10.01 -12.41
N GLU A 61 -3.36 10.23 -11.91
CA GLU A 61 -4.58 10.22 -12.71
C GLU A 61 -4.60 11.38 -13.72
N ILE A 62 -4.23 12.59 -13.28
CA ILE A 62 -4.06 13.76 -14.15
C ILE A 62 -3.04 13.46 -15.26
N ILE A 63 -1.85 12.94 -14.90
CA ILE A 63 -0.79 12.57 -15.84
C ILE A 63 -1.31 11.53 -16.85
N ALA A 64 -2.08 10.54 -16.40
CA ALA A 64 -2.67 9.53 -17.26
C ALA A 64 -3.68 10.13 -18.26
N ALA A 65 -4.40 11.18 -17.87
CA ALA A 65 -5.42 11.85 -18.68
C ALA A 65 -4.84 12.85 -19.71
N VAL A 66 -3.59 13.30 -19.55
CA VAL A 66 -2.95 14.34 -20.40
C VAL A 66 -3.19 14.15 -21.92
N PRO A 67 -3.06 12.95 -22.52
CA PRO A 67 -3.26 12.77 -23.97
C PRO A 67 -4.70 13.01 -24.45
N LEU A 68 -5.67 12.97 -23.54
CA LEU A 68 -7.10 13.12 -23.81
C LEU A 68 -7.62 14.50 -23.40
N MET A 69 -6.80 15.34 -22.77
CA MET A 69 -7.20 16.67 -22.32
C MET A 69 -7.45 17.61 -23.50
N ASP A 70 -8.60 18.28 -23.46
CA ASP A 70 -8.90 19.34 -24.42
C ASP A 70 -7.99 20.56 -24.20
N GLU A 71 -7.50 21.13 -25.30
CA GLU A 71 -6.53 22.23 -25.26
C GLU A 71 -7.20 23.56 -24.89
N ALA A 72 -8.50 23.74 -25.18
CA ALA A 72 -9.20 24.98 -24.85
C ALA A 72 -9.53 25.08 -23.35
N GLU A 73 -9.82 23.95 -22.70
CA GLU A 73 -10.16 23.91 -21.28
C GLU A 73 -8.95 23.66 -20.38
N TYR A 74 -8.06 22.73 -20.74
CA TYR A 74 -6.95 22.26 -19.90
C TYR A 74 -5.57 22.49 -20.52
N GLY A 75 -5.45 23.39 -21.50
CA GLY A 75 -4.22 23.60 -22.26
C GLY A 75 -2.97 23.87 -21.41
N GLU A 76 -3.06 24.71 -20.38
CA GLU A 76 -1.91 25.01 -19.50
C GLU A 76 -1.43 23.76 -18.74
N LEU A 77 -2.37 22.99 -18.18
CA LEU A 77 -2.07 21.77 -17.43
C LEU A 77 -1.49 20.68 -18.35
N ARG A 78 -2.08 20.51 -19.53
CA ARG A 78 -1.57 19.61 -20.56
C ARG A 78 -0.15 20.00 -20.96
N VAL A 79 0.12 21.27 -21.24
CA VAL A 79 1.45 21.76 -21.60
C VAL A 79 2.46 21.54 -20.47
N HIS A 80 2.06 21.78 -19.22
CA HIS A 80 2.91 21.60 -18.05
C HIS A 80 3.47 20.17 -17.94
N PHE A 81 2.66 19.14 -18.19
CA PHE A 81 3.11 17.75 -18.17
C PHE A 81 3.69 17.26 -19.51
N GLU A 82 3.12 17.68 -20.64
CA GLU A 82 3.54 17.18 -21.96
C GLU A 82 4.92 17.72 -22.38
N LYS A 83 5.18 19.00 -22.08
CA LYS A 83 6.36 19.76 -22.57
C LYS A 83 7.07 20.57 -21.50
N GLY A 84 6.40 20.84 -20.39
CA GLY A 84 6.91 21.61 -19.26
C GLY A 84 7.65 20.74 -18.24
N GLN A 85 7.64 21.22 -17.00
CA GLN A 85 8.41 20.65 -15.89
C GLN A 85 7.62 19.63 -15.06
N GLY A 86 6.35 19.35 -15.36
CA GLY A 86 5.51 18.55 -14.47
C GLY A 86 6.02 17.13 -14.23
N LEU A 87 6.59 16.48 -15.25
CA LEU A 87 7.27 15.19 -15.07
C LEU A 87 8.69 15.34 -14.50
N ASP A 88 9.37 16.45 -14.79
CA ASP A 88 10.70 16.74 -14.26
C ASP A 88 10.67 16.93 -12.75
N GLU A 89 9.64 17.57 -12.21
CA GLU A 89 9.45 17.76 -10.76
C GLU A 89 9.27 16.44 -10.00
N ILE A 90 8.78 15.38 -10.67
CA ILE A 90 8.64 14.04 -10.08
C ILE A 90 9.97 13.29 -10.17
N ASP A 91 10.68 13.41 -11.30
CA ASP A 91 12.04 12.89 -11.47
C ASP A 91 13.02 13.54 -10.45
N GLU A 92 12.89 14.85 -10.18
CA GLU A 92 13.70 15.58 -9.19
C GLU A 92 13.46 15.09 -7.74
N ARG A 93 12.30 14.48 -7.47
CA ARG A 93 12.01 13.81 -6.18
C ARG A 93 12.62 12.41 -6.09
N GLY A 94 13.30 11.95 -7.14
CA GLY A 94 14.00 10.67 -7.19
C GLY A 94 13.25 9.57 -7.93
N PHE A 95 12.13 9.87 -8.60
CA PHE A 95 11.32 8.87 -9.30
C PHE A 95 11.47 8.99 -10.82
N SER A 96 12.23 8.11 -11.44
CA SER A 96 12.47 8.11 -12.90
C SER A 96 11.25 7.61 -13.67
N ILE A 97 10.29 8.50 -13.96
CA ILE A 97 9.00 8.12 -14.58
C ILE A 97 8.75 8.77 -15.94
N LYS A 98 9.52 9.80 -16.31
CA LYS A 98 9.25 10.60 -17.51
C LYS A 98 9.21 9.79 -18.81
N GLU A 99 10.23 8.98 -19.08
CA GLU A 99 10.30 8.18 -20.31
C GLU A 99 9.17 7.15 -20.39
N GLY A 100 8.94 6.42 -19.31
CA GLY A 100 7.85 5.43 -19.22
C GLY A 100 6.48 6.08 -19.42
N THR A 101 6.25 7.25 -18.84
CA THR A 101 5.00 8.02 -19.00
C THR A 101 4.76 8.40 -20.46
N HIS A 102 5.78 8.89 -21.15
CA HIS A 102 5.66 9.18 -22.59
C HIS A 102 5.41 7.93 -23.44
N LEU A 103 5.94 6.76 -23.07
CA LEU A 103 5.62 5.51 -23.75
C LEU A 103 4.17 5.09 -23.55
N ILE A 104 3.63 5.24 -22.33
CA ILE A 104 2.20 5.02 -22.02
C ILE A 104 1.34 5.89 -22.94
N TRP A 105 1.64 7.20 -23.03
CA TRP A 105 0.90 8.12 -23.90
C TRP A 105 0.98 7.76 -25.39
N LYS A 106 2.06 7.10 -25.81
CA LYS A 106 2.24 6.61 -27.19
C LYS A 106 1.57 5.26 -27.48
N GLY A 107 0.94 4.65 -26.49
CA GLY A 107 0.21 3.39 -26.66
C GLY A 107 0.92 2.13 -26.13
N GLU A 108 2.08 2.26 -25.48
CA GLU A 108 2.72 1.10 -24.84
C GLU A 108 1.89 0.65 -23.62
N ARG A 109 1.63 -0.66 -23.52
CA ARG A 109 0.83 -1.28 -22.44
C ARG A 109 1.55 -2.44 -21.77
N ASP A 110 2.73 -2.83 -22.25
CA ASP A 110 3.59 -3.83 -21.62
C ASP A 110 4.39 -3.20 -20.47
N LEU A 111 4.01 -3.56 -19.25
CA LEU A 111 4.68 -3.07 -18.03
C LEU A 111 6.18 -3.39 -18.03
N SER A 112 6.61 -4.51 -18.60
CA SER A 112 8.03 -4.89 -18.64
C SER A 112 8.88 -3.97 -19.51
N VAL A 113 8.28 -3.41 -20.57
CA VAL A 113 8.90 -2.39 -21.42
C VAL A 113 8.96 -1.06 -20.68
N LEU A 114 7.84 -0.67 -20.05
CA LEU A 114 7.71 0.61 -19.36
C LEU A 114 8.66 0.75 -18.17
N THR A 115 8.90 -0.33 -17.42
CA THR A 115 9.75 -0.30 -16.22
C THR A 115 11.19 -0.74 -16.49
N LYS A 116 11.61 -0.79 -17.76
CA LYS A 116 12.95 -1.27 -18.11
C LYS A 116 14.02 -0.26 -17.69
N GLY A 117 14.86 -0.65 -16.74
CA GLY A 117 16.00 0.16 -16.31
C GLY A 117 15.68 1.23 -15.26
N VAL A 118 14.46 1.24 -14.72
CA VAL A 118 14.08 2.08 -13.58
C VAL A 118 14.11 1.27 -12.28
N ASP A 119 14.19 1.95 -11.15
CA ASP A 119 14.13 1.34 -9.82
C ASP A 119 12.70 0.86 -9.47
N ALA A 120 12.58 0.12 -8.37
CA ALA A 120 11.32 -0.49 -7.96
C ALA A 120 10.22 0.53 -7.63
N ASP A 121 10.56 1.67 -7.05
CA ASP A 121 9.59 2.69 -6.64
C ASP A 121 9.04 3.43 -7.87
N SER A 122 9.94 3.80 -8.79
CA SER A 122 9.57 4.34 -10.10
C SER A 122 8.71 3.36 -10.90
N ALA A 123 9.03 2.06 -10.85
CA ALA A 123 8.24 1.02 -11.52
C ALA A 123 6.80 0.92 -10.96
N LEU A 124 6.63 1.07 -9.65
CA LEU A 124 5.30 1.08 -9.01
C LEU A 124 4.48 2.32 -9.41
N ILE A 125 5.11 3.48 -9.52
CA ILE A 125 4.44 4.70 -10.01
C ILE A 125 4.02 4.54 -11.47
N LEU A 126 4.90 4.03 -12.33
CA LEU A 126 4.57 3.76 -13.74
C LEU A 126 3.43 2.75 -13.88
N GLN A 127 3.40 1.72 -13.03
CA GLN A 127 2.29 0.79 -12.97
C GLN A 127 0.98 1.49 -12.60
N ARG A 128 1.01 2.44 -11.65
CA ARG A 128 -0.18 3.21 -11.24
C ARG A 128 -0.68 4.11 -12.36
N ILE A 129 0.22 4.82 -13.04
CA ILE A 129 -0.13 5.66 -14.20
C ILE A 129 -0.75 4.81 -15.30
N LEU A 130 -0.14 3.66 -15.64
CA LEU A 130 -0.69 2.74 -16.65
C LEU A 130 -2.09 2.26 -16.28
N MET A 131 -2.32 1.91 -15.01
CA MET A 131 -3.63 1.48 -14.54
C MET A 131 -4.69 2.58 -14.69
N HIS A 132 -4.36 3.82 -14.34
CA HIS A 132 -5.24 4.97 -14.54
C HIS A 132 -5.53 5.21 -16.02
N THR A 133 -4.52 5.14 -16.89
CA THR A 133 -4.71 5.26 -18.33
C THR A 133 -5.70 4.21 -18.85
N LEU A 134 -5.54 2.95 -18.46
CA LEU A 134 -6.45 1.87 -18.86
C LEU A 134 -7.89 2.10 -18.36
N ASN A 135 -8.04 2.59 -17.13
CA ASN A 135 -9.35 2.90 -16.56
C ASN A 135 -10.04 4.02 -17.33
N ILE A 136 -9.32 5.11 -17.62
CA ILE A 136 -9.84 6.25 -18.39
C ILE A 136 -10.24 5.79 -19.80
N GLU A 137 -9.38 5.03 -20.49
CA GLU A 137 -9.69 4.49 -21.82
C GLU A 137 -10.95 3.62 -21.83
N ASN A 138 -11.13 2.80 -20.80
CA ASN A 138 -12.33 1.98 -20.64
C ASN A 138 -13.58 2.84 -20.39
N LYS A 139 -13.50 3.87 -19.54
CA LYS A 139 -14.59 4.80 -19.29
C LYS A 139 -14.99 5.56 -20.56
N VAL A 140 -14.02 6.10 -21.29
CA VAL A 140 -14.26 6.78 -22.59
C VAL A 140 -14.93 5.84 -23.58
N ARG A 141 -14.47 4.58 -23.67
CA ARG A 141 -15.10 3.58 -24.54
C ARG A 141 -16.54 3.28 -24.12
N ALA A 142 -16.82 3.17 -22.83
CA ALA A 142 -18.16 2.94 -22.31
C ALA A 142 -19.08 4.14 -22.60
N MET A 143 -18.63 5.37 -22.36
CA MET A 143 -19.37 6.59 -22.70
C MET A 143 -19.71 6.63 -24.19
N LEU A 144 -18.75 6.33 -25.06
CA LEU A 144 -18.98 6.29 -26.51
C LEU A 144 -20.01 5.20 -26.91
N ALA A 145 -19.99 4.05 -26.24
CA ALA A 145 -20.96 2.98 -26.47
C ALA A 145 -22.37 3.36 -25.97
N ASN A 146 -22.46 4.14 -24.88
CA ASN A 146 -23.70 4.57 -24.24
C ASN A 146 -24.24 5.90 -24.80
N GLY A 147 -23.69 6.42 -25.90
CA GLY A 147 -24.17 7.65 -26.55
C GLY A 147 -23.75 8.95 -25.87
N GLY A 148 -22.65 8.93 -25.10
CA GLY A 148 -22.07 10.09 -24.42
C GLY A 148 -22.54 10.30 -22.97
N VAL A 149 -23.24 9.33 -22.39
CA VAL A 149 -23.65 9.34 -20.98
C VAL A 149 -22.54 8.75 -20.12
N ASP A 150 -22.22 9.40 -19.00
CA ASP A 150 -21.27 8.87 -18.02
C ASP A 150 -21.85 7.60 -17.39
N PRO A 151 -21.17 6.44 -17.48
CA PRO A 151 -21.63 5.21 -16.82
C PRO A 151 -21.69 5.31 -15.28
N ASP A 152 -21.01 6.30 -14.68
CA ASP A 152 -21.08 6.55 -13.24
C ASP A 152 -22.30 7.43 -12.86
N ASP A 153 -23.00 8.04 -13.83
CA ASP A 153 -24.21 8.87 -13.63
C ASP A 153 -25.54 8.07 -13.62
N ASP A 154 -25.50 6.75 -13.86
CA ASP A 154 -26.70 5.90 -13.97
C ASP A 154 -27.51 5.73 -12.65
N ASP A 155 -27.06 6.32 -11.53
CA ASP A 155 -27.70 6.20 -10.20
C ASP A 155 -28.80 7.26 -9.90
N GLU A 156 -29.00 8.31 -10.72
CA GLU A 156 -29.99 9.38 -10.40
C GLU A 156 -31.33 9.33 -11.17
N ALA A 157 -31.58 8.32 -12.02
CA ALA A 157 -32.72 8.35 -12.95
C ALA A 157 -33.82 7.32 -12.71
N THR A 158 -34.24 7.01 -11.46
CA THR A 158 -35.52 6.29 -11.25
C THR A 158 -36.29 6.66 -9.96
N GLU A 159 -36.49 7.94 -9.63
CA GLU A 159 -37.60 8.33 -8.72
C GLU A 159 -38.37 9.54 -9.28
N GLY A 160 -39.12 9.30 -10.35
CA GLY A 160 -39.93 10.35 -10.98
C GLY A 160 -41.11 9.82 -11.79
N SER A 161 -41.68 8.68 -11.40
CA SER A 161 -42.96 8.21 -11.96
C SER A 161 -43.75 7.46 -10.89
N LYS A 162 -44.44 8.22 -10.04
CA LYS A 162 -45.78 7.88 -9.53
C LYS A 162 -46.37 9.03 -8.69
N ALA A 163 -47.66 9.28 -8.95
CA ALA A 163 -48.57 10.25 -8.33
C ALA A 163 -48.27 11.72 -8.67
N GLN A 164 -49.20 12.51 -9.21
CA GLN A 164 -50.65 12.53 -9.02
C GLN A 164 -51.35 13.18 -10.22
#